data_AF-A0A517XTW1-F1
#
_entry.id   AF-A0A517XTW1-F1
#
_cell.length_a   1.000
_cell.length_b   1.000
_cell.length_c   1.000
_cell.angle_alpha   90.00
_cell.angle_beta   90.00
_cell.angle_gamma   90.00
#
_symmetry.space_group_name_H-M   'P 1'
#
loop_
_entity.id
_entity.type
_entity.pdbx_description
1 polymer ?
#
loop_
_entity_poly.entity_id
_entity_poly.type
_entity_poly.pdbx_seq_one_letter_code
_entity_poly.pdbx_strand_id
1 'polypeptide(L)'
;MKPSAGRTRLLFNPRAGTAAQLAGLLDRLTELGVEVRELAQGEDLAALVRAAADEGFDTVAVAGGDGSVQAAANGLATANRRATLAVLPLGTGNDFCRTMAIPLDPLAAAELLLTGTPRDVDVLRVEGGDREYLINAATGGFSGQVAAEVTSELKAAWGPLAYLRGALGPVTDPPTYRLTVRFDDGPPKWHDVLNVVVANARSAAGGFIVAPGANPEDGLLDVVFVHAADTLDLSVVAARLMHGDYTHDENVTHLRARSVAIESDPPIPMSLDGERCECGRVLFTVVPKAVRVLAGPGYEPEPTRESPVEADGTEELPVAADGRVGNRLFGFLTAVLLLTKRTPRWAAAGLGLASLAVVALAWLARGVGNNELRAWDESVANSLHAGATPALDRVAVVATWPGDASGTAVLTIGCLGGFLWRKHYLTAAAFGAVLGGVVVLELLLKPLFGIARPDLFPRTVEADGFSFPSGHALRGVGLFGFLAALCVIRGWEQKRFGWWLVAVACSGVAVGVCWSRVYLGVHWPTDVIAGALAAAAWAAACLMARRYATDRTKRPRAA
;
A
#
# COMPACT_ATOMS: atom_id res chain seq x y z
N MET A 1 -11.67 -31.14 -24.55
CA MET A 1 -10.58 -31.70 -23.72
C MET A 1 -11.14 -31.92 -22.34
N LYS A 2 -11.28 -33.16 -21.87
CA LYS A 2 -12.01 -33.48 -20.63
C LYS A 2 -11.16 -33.16 -19.38
N PRO A 3 -11.77 -32.71 -18.27
CA PRO A 3 -11.13 -32.67 -16.96
C PRO A 3 -10.49 -34.00 -16.58
N SER A 4 -9.47 -33.96 -15.72
CA SER A 4 -8.85 -35.16 -15.14
C SER A 4 -9.95 -36.10 -14.63
N ALA A 5 -9.80 -37.41 -14.87
CA ALA A 5 -10.84 -38.44 -15.05
C ALA A 5 -11.89 -38.69 -13.92
N GLY A 6 -12.47 -37.66 -13.32
CA GLY A 6 -13.44 -37.75 -12.22
C GLY A 6 -14.68 -36.86 -12.41
N ARG A 7 -15.75 -37.16 -11.67
CA ARG A 7 -17.01 -36.39 -11.69
C ARG A 7 -16.81 -35.06 -10.97
N THR A 8 -17.19 -33.96 -11.62
CA THR A 8 -17.11 -32.60 -11.04
C THR A 8 -18.50 -32.00 -10.89
N ARG A 9 -18.81 -31.46 -9.70
CA ARG A 9 -20.03 -30.67 -9.44
C ARG A 9 -19.64 -29.22 -9.23
N LEU A 10 -20.26 -28.27 -9.96
CA LEU A 10 -20.12 -26.84 -9.68
C LEU A 10 -21.36 -26.33 -8.95
N LEU A 11 -21.16 -25.72 -7.79
CA LEU A 11 -22.18 -25.05 -6.98
C LEU A 11 -21.93 -23.55 -7.03
N PHE A 12 -22.93 -22.76 -7.43
CA PHE A 12 -22.77 -21.30 -7.44
C PHE A 12 -24.04 -20.57 -7.03
N ASN A 13 -23.86 -19.40 -6.42
CA ASN A 13 -24.96 -18.49 -6.14
C ASN A 13 -25.04 -17.44 -7.27
N PRO A 14 -26.13 -17.39 -8.05
CA PRO A 14 -26.29 -16.48 -9.20
C PRO A 14 -26.35 -15.01 -8.77
N ARG A 15 -26.57 -14.74 -7.48
CA ARG A 15 -26.64 -13.40 -6.88
C ARG A 15 -25.31 -12.94 -6.28
N ALA A 16 -24.28 -13.79 -6.29
CA ALA A 16 -22.99 -13.46 -5.68
C ALA A 16 -22.14 -12.56 -6.59
N GLY A 17 -21.71 -11.41 -6.07
CA GLY A 17 -20.65 -10.57 -6.65
C GLY A 17 -20.76 -10.37 -8.17
N THR A 18 -19.74 -10.82 -8.89
CA THR A 18 -19.63 -10.70 -10.35
C THR A 18 -20.17 -11.92 -11.11
N ALA A 19 -21.15 -12.66 -10.57
CA ALA A 19 -21.70 -13.89 -11.18
C ALA A 19 -22.11 -13.76 -12.66
N ALA A 20 -22.48 -12.56 -13.14
CA ALA A 20 -22.72 -12.30 -14.56
C ALA A 20 -21.52 -12.66 -15.47
N GLN A 21 -20.29 -12.60 -14.96
CA GLN A 21 -19.07 -13.01 -15.65
C GLN A 21 -19.03 -14.52 -15.95
N LEU A 22 -19.82 -15.33 -15.24
CA LEU A 22 -19.84 -16.79 -15.43
C LEU A 22 -20.72 -17.24 -16.58
N ALA A 23 -21.60 -16.41 -17.14
CA ALA A 23 -22.62 -16.84 -18.10
C ALA A 23 -22.03 -17.64 -19.29
N GLY A 24 -20.96 -17.13 -19.92
CA GLY A 24 -20.29 -17.85 -21.02
C GLY A 24 -19.41 -19.03 -20.57
N LEU A 25 -19.02 -19.07 -19.29
CA LEU A 25 -18.20 -20.13 -18.72
C LEU A 25 -19.04 -21.36 -18.32
N LEU A 26 -20.26 -21.17 -17.81
CA LEU A 26 -21.12 -22.26 -17.36
C LEU A 26 -21.47 -23.23 -18.49
N ASP A 27 -21.79 -22.71 -19.68
CA ASP A 27 -22.05 -23.52 -20.87
C ASP A 27 -20.81 -24.35 -21.22
N ARG A 28 -19.63 -23.72 -21.20
CA ARG A 28 -18.37 -24.38 -21.50
C ARG A 28 -18.03 -25.47 -20.49
N LEU A 29 -18.24 -25.23 -19.20
CA LEU A 29 -18.01 -26.22 -18.15
C LEU A 29 -18.98 -27.41 -18.29
N THR A 30 -20.23 -27.15 -18.68
CA THR A 30 -21.22 -28.19 -18.94
C THR A 30 -20.81 -29.07 -20.14
N GLU A 31 -20.32 -28.47 -21.24
CA GLU A 31 -19.74 -29.21 -22.37
C GLU A 31 -18.53 -30.07 -21.98
N LEU A 32 -17.77 -29.64 -20.96
CA LEU A 32 -16.65 -30.39 -20.40
C LEU A 32 -17.08 -31.50 -19.43
N GLY A 33 -18.37 -31.65 -19.15
CA GLY A 33 -18.93 -32.68 -18.28
C GLY A 33 -19.02 -32.29 -16.81
N VAL A 34 -18.91 -31.00 -16.49
CA VAL A 34 -19.14 -30.48 -15.13
C VAL A 34 -20.65 -30.40 -14.87
N GLU A 35 -21.12 -31.02 -13.79
CA GLU A 35 -22.50 -30.93 -13.35
C GLU A 35 -22.74 -29.60 -12.62
N VAL A 36 -23.33 -28.63 -13.30
CA VAL A 36 -23.63 -27.30 -12.74
C VAL A 36 -24.95 -27.34 -11.97
N ARG A 37 -24.95 -26.82 -10.73
CA ARG A 37 -26.15 -26.57 -9.94
C ARG A 37 -26.13 -25.17 -9.35
N GLU A 38 -27.20 -24.44 -9.63
CA GLU A 38 -27.48 -23.12 -9.07
C GLU A 38 -28.03 -23.28 -7.64
N LEU A 39 -27.59 -22.41 -6.72
CA LEU A 39 -28.13 -22.33 -5.38
C LEU A 39 -29.45 -21.54 -5.36
N ALA A 40 -30.49 -22.17 -4.83
CA ALA A 40 -31.73 -21.49 -4.51
C ALA A 40 -31.60 -20.64 -3.23
N GLN A 41 -32.50 -19.68 -3.08
CA GLN A 41 -32.50 -18.78 -1.93
C GLN A 41 -32.73 -19.55 -0.62
N GLY A 42 -31.82 -19.37 0.35
CA GLY A 42 -31.91 -20.00 1.66
C GLY A 42 -31.36 -21.43 1.73
N GLU A 43 -30.82 -21.96 0.63
CA GLU A 43 -30.08 -23.22 0.69
C GLU A 43 -28.76 -23.08 1.44
N ASP A 44 -28.41 -24.10 2.21
CA ASP A 44 -27.14 -24.20 2.91
C ASP A 44 -26.07 -24.80 1.98
N LEU A 45 -25.15 -23.94 1.52
CA LEU A 45 -24.05 -24.35 0.64
C LEU A 45 -23.16 -25.44 1.26
N ALA A 46 -22.91 -25.40 2.58
CA ALA A 46 -22.07 -26.41 3.23
C ALA A 46 -22.72 -27.79 3.17
N ALA A 47 -24.04 -27.85 3.41
CA ALA A 47 -24.80 -29.08 3.27
C ALA A 47 -24.81 -29.63 1.82
N LEU A 48 -24.92 -28.74 0.82
CA LEU A 48 -24.86 -29.13 -0.60
C LEU A 48 -23.49 -29.65 -1.01
N VAL A 49 -22.42 -29.01 -0.54
CA VAL A 49 -21.04 -29.43 -0.80
C VAL A 49 -20.79 -30.80 -0.17
N ARG A 50 -21.22 -31.01 1.08
CA ARG A 50 -21.15 -32.31 1.75
C ARG A 50 -21.90 -33.40 0.97
N ALA A 51 -23.14 -33.10 0.57
CA ALA A 51 -23.95 -34.04 -0.21
C ALA A 51 -23.28 -34.41 -1.55
N ALA A 52 -22.71 -33.43 -2.27
CA ALA A 52 -21.98 -33.71 -3.50
C ALA A 52 -20.75 -34.60 -3.26
N ALA A 53 -19.98 -34.37 -2.20
CA ALA A 53 -18.87 -35.26 -1.87
C ALA A 53 -19.35 -36.69 -1.58
N ASP A 54 -20.43 -36.83 -0.78
CA ASP A 54 -20.99 -38.13 -0.39
C ASP A 54 -21.67 -38.87 -1.58
N GLU A 55 -22.20 -38.14 -2.57
CA GLU A 55 -22.67 -38.67 -3.86
C GLU A 55 -21.53 -39.22 -4.74
N GLY A 56 -20.27 -39.05 -4.32
CA GLY A 56 -19.09 -39.57 -5.01
C GLY A 56 -18.57 -38.67 -6.13
N PHE A 57 -18.74 -37.35 -6.03
CA PHE A 57 -18.00 -36.42 -6.87
C PHE A 57 -16.55 -36.33 -6.41
N ASP A 58 -15.61 -36.44 -7.35
CA ASP A 58 -14.18 -36.34 -7.09
C ASP A 58 -13.74 -34.90 -6.84
N THR A 59 -14.42 -33.96 -7.50
CA THR A 59 -14.21 -32.52 -7.36
C THR A 59 -15.54 -31.80 -7.11
N VAL A 60 -15.59 -30.97 -6.07
CA VAL A 60 -16.70 -30.05 -5.82
C VAL A 60 -16.18 -28.63 -6.01
N ALA A 61 -16.59 -27.99 -7.10
CA ALA A 61 -16.26 -26.61 -7.41
C ALA A 61 -17.30 -25.67 -6.78
N VAL A 62 -16.86 -24.55 -6.24
CA VAL A 62 -17.73 -23.47 -5.77
C VAL A 62 -17.39 -22.16 -6.47
N ALA A 63 -18.40 -21.45 -6.97
CA ALA A 63 -18.22 -20.09 -7.46
C ALA A 63 -18.87 -19.08 -6.50
N GLY A 64 -18.03 -18.23 -5.90
CA GLY A 64 -18.45 -17.33 -4.84
C GLY A 64 -17.30 -16.55 -4.20
N GLY A 65 -17.60 -15.81 -3.14
CA GLY A 65 -16.59 -15.10 -2.32
C GLY A 65 -16.15 -15.91 -1.10
N ASP A 66 -15.51 -15.24 -0.15
CA ASP A 66 -14.90 -15.87 1.04
C ASP A 66 -15.89 -16.72 1.86
N GLY A 67 -17.13 -16.23 2.06
CA GLY A 67 -18.16 -17.01 2.76
C GLY A 67 -18.57 -18.30 2.03
N SER A 68 -18.54 -18.32 0.69
CA SER A 68 -18.83 -19.53 -0.08
C SER A 68 -17.71 -20.55 0.01
N VAL A 69 -16.46 -20.08 -0.04
CA VAL A 69 -15.26 -20.93 0.14
C VAL A 69 -15.25 -21.54 1.53
N GLN A 70 -15.56 -20.73 2.55
CA GLN A 70 -15.67 -21.18 3.93
C GLN A 70 -16.76 -22.24 4.10
N ALA A 71 -17.97 -22.01 3.58
CA ALA A 71 -19.05 -22.99 3.65
C ALA A 71 -18.66 -24.30 2.95
N ALA A 72 -17.97 -24.22 1.80
CA ALA A 72 -17.48 -25.39 1.10
C ALA A 72 -16.44 -26.17 1.92
N ALA A 73 -15.51 -25.47 2.56
CA ALA A 73 -14.53 -26.09 3.45
C ALA A 73 -15.19 -26.84 4.62
N ASN A 74 -16.18 -26.22 5.27
CA ASN A 74 -16.94 -26.84 6.36
C ASN A 74 -17.73 -28.08 5.87
N GLY A 75 -18.34 -27.99 4.69
CA GLY A 75 -19.04 -29.11 4.06
C GLY A 75 -18.11 -30.30 3.76
N LEU A 76 -16.91 -30.04 3.23
CA LEU A 76 -15.92 -31.08 2.91
C LEU A 76 -15.24 -31.65 4.16
N ALA A 77 -14.95 -30.82 5.16
CA ALA A 77 -14.34 -31.26 6.41
C ALA A 77 -15.22 -32.24 7.19
N THR A 78 -16.55 -32.20 6.96
CA THR A 78 -17.55 -33.07 7.61
C THR A 78 -18.13 -34.15 6.69
N ALA A 79 -17.62 -34.28 5.45
CA ALA A 79 -18.08 -35.28 4.49
C ALA A 79 -17.52 -36.67 4.80
N ASN A 80 -18.27 -37.72 4.43
CA ASN A 80 -17.82 -39.11 4.57
C ASN A 80 -16.82 -39.51 3.48
N ARG A 81 -16.87 -38.81 2.34
CA ARG A 81 -15.95 -38.99 1.22
C ARG A 81 -15.08 -37.77 1.00
N ARG A 82 -13.81 -38.01 0.69
CA ARG A 82 -12.82 -36.97 0.41
C ARG A 82 -12.95 -36.51 -1.05
N ALA A 83 -13.54 -35.35 -1.27
CA ALA A 83 -13.57 -34.66 -2.55
C ALA A 83 -12.58 -33.48 -2.57
N THR A 84 -12.16 -33.08 -3.77
CA THR A 84 -11.28 -31.91 -3.97
C THR A 84 -12.11 -30.66 -4.18
N LEU A 85 -11.83 -29.61 -3.41
CA LEU A 85 -12.40 -28.28 -3.58
C LEU A 85 -11.74 -27.57 -4.76
N ALA A 86 -12.55 -27.04 -5.67
CA ALA A 86 -12.13 -26.05 -6.64
C ALA A 86 -12.87 -24.73 -6.38
N VAL A 87 -12.21 -23.59 -6.60
CA VAL A 87 -12.81 -22.27 -6.31
C VAL A 87 -12.78 -21.41 -7.56
N LEU A 88 -13.95 -20.85 -7.92
CA LEU A 88 -14.10 -19.82 -8.94
C LEU A 88 -14.40 -18.50 -8.20
N PRO A 89 -13.40 -17.60 -8.03
CA PRO A 89 -13.53 -16.45 -7.17
C PRO A 89 -14.47 -15.38 -7.76
N LEU A 90 -15.56 -15.07 -7.05
CA LEU A 90 -16.50 -14.00 -7.40
C LEU A 90 -16.57 -12.88 -6.34
N GLY A 91 -15.85 -13.04 -5.23
CA GLY A 91 -15.80 -12.07 -4.14
C GLY A 91 -14.83 -10.93 -4.41
N THR A 92 -14.84 -9.92 -3.54
CA THR A 92 -13.88 -8.81 -3.58
C THR A 92 -12.59 -9.11 -2.83
N GLY A 93 -12.66 -9.89 -1.75
CA GLY A 93 -11.52 -10.31 -0.94
C GLY A 93 -10.78 -11.49 -1.56
N ASN A 94 -11.45 -12.66 -1.59
CA ASN A 94 -10.92 -13.93 -2.07
C ASN A 94 -9.61 -14.30 -1.37
N ASP A 95 -9.59 -14.13 -0.05
CA ASP A 95 -8.41 -14.25 0.82
C ASP A 95 -7.77 -15.64 0.75
N PHE A 96 -8.61 -16.68 0.73
CA PHE A 96 -8.13 -18.06 0.59
C PHE A 96 -7.51 -18.30 -0.80
N CYS A 97 -8.11 -17.75 -1.85
CA CYS A 97 -7.57 -17.84 -3.22
C CYS A 97 -6.19 -17.21 -3.32
N ARG A 98 -5.98 -16.05 -2.68
CA ARG A 98 -4.66 -15.39 -2.62
C ARG A 98 -3.61 -16.26 -1.95
N THR A 99 -3.99 -16.93 -0.86
CA THR A 99 -3.10 -17.85 -0.14
C THR A 99 -2.73 -19.04 -1.01
N MET A 100 -3.71 -19.67 -1.66
CA MET A 100 -3.52 -20.86 -2.51
C MET A 100 -3.07 -20.53 -3.95
N ALA A 101 -2.68 -19.28 -4.21
CA ALA A 101 -2.35 -18.75 -5.53
C ALA A 101 -3.37 -19.04 -6.65
N ILE A 102 -4.65 -19.22 -6.28
CA ILE A 102 -5.75 -19.41 -7.22
C ILE A 102 -5.96 -18.08 -7.98
N PRO A 103 -5.96 -18.07 -9.33
CA PRO A 103 -6.18 -16.85 -10.10
C PRO A 103 -7.48 -16.14 -9.68
N LEU A 104 -7.42 -14.82 -9.53
CA LEU A 104 -8.60 -14.02 -9.14
C LEU A 104 -9.58 -13.79 -10.30
N ASP A 105 -9.15 -14.06 -11.53
CA ASP A 105 -10.03 -14.10 -12.69
C ASP A 105 -10.76 -15.47 -12.73
N PRO A 106 -12.10 -15.50 -12.73
CA PRO A 106 -12.86 -16.74 -12.69
C PRO A 106 -12.59 -17.69 -13.87
N LEU A 107 -12.27 -17.15 -15.05
CA LEU A 107 -11.98 -17.94 -16.25
C LEU A 107 -10.63 -18.65 -16.08
N ALA A 108 -9.59 -17.92 -15.67
CA ALA A 108 -8.28 -18.50 -15.35
C ALA A 108 -8.36 -19.50 -14.17
N ALA A 109 -9.20 -19.23 -13.16
CA ALA A 109 -9.40 -20.17 -12.05
C ALA A 109 -10.06 -21.49 -12.51
N ALA A 110 -10.97 -21.44 -13.48
CA ALA A 110 -11.62 -22.63 -14.03
C ALA A 110 -10.63 -23.55 -14.77
N GLU A 111 -9.53 -23.02 -15.30
CA GLU A 111 -8.46 -23.83 -15.91
C GLU A 111 -7.81 -24.79 -14.88
N LEU A 112 -7.84 -24.44 -13.58
CA LEU A 112 -7.34 -25.31 -12.52
C LEU A 112 -8.11 -26.63 -12.42
N LEU A 113 -9.34 -26.72 -12.90
CA LEU A 113 -10.06 -28.02 -13.00
C LEU A 113 -9.33 -29.02 -13.91
N LEU A 114 -8.44 -28.55 -14.79
CA LEU A 114 -7.65 -29.35 -15.71
C LEU A 114 -6.18 -29.46 -15.26
N THR A 115 -5.61 -28.35 -14.76
CA THR A 115 -4.17 -28.19 -14.53
C THR A 115 -3.79 -28.06 -13.05
N GLY A 116 -4.76 -27.81 -12.18
CA GLY A 116 -4.56 -27.52 -10.77
C GLY A 116 -3.98 -28.70 -10.03
N THR A 117 -3.08 -28.42 -9.10
CA THR A 117 -2.47 -29.45 -8.25
C THR A 117 -3.27 -29.57 -6.95
N PRO A 118 -3.83 -30.75 -6.61
CA PRO A 118 -4.50 -30.94 -5.34
C PRO A 118 -3.51 -30.83 -4.17
N ARG A 119 -3.88 -30.06 -3.15
CA ARG A 119 -3.15 -29.87 -1.90
C ARG A 119 -4.05 -30.23 -0.73
N ASP A 120 -3.51 -30.96 0.23
CA ASP A 120 -4.22 -31.28 1.47
C ASP A 120 -3.92 -30.20 2.49
N VAL A 121 -4.94 -29.40 2.82
CA VAL A 121 -4.83 -28.24 3.71
C VAL A 121 -5.54 -28.47 5.03
N ASP A 122 -5.03 -27.81 6.05
CA ASP A 122 -5.54 -27.76 7.41
C ASP A 122 -6.73 -26.79 7.50
N VAL A 123 -7.55 -26.97 8.53
CA VAL A 123 -8.56 -25.99 8.96
C VAL A 123 -8.47 -25.81 10.46
N LEU A 124 -8.95 -24.69 10.99
CA LEU A 124 -8.99 -24.46 12.43
C LEU A 124 -10.38 -24.77 12.97
N ARG A 125 -10.49 -25.76 13.85
CA ARG A 125 -11.69 -25.96 14.66
C ARG A 125 -11.79 -24.88 15.71
N VAL A 126 -12.98 -24.31 15.88
CA VAL A 126 -13.25 -23.26 16.87
C VAL A 126 -14.23 -23.79 17.91
N GLU A 127 -13.86 -23.66 19.18
CA GLU A 127 -14.73 -23.99 20.32
C GLU A 127 -14.99 -22.70 21.12
N GLY A 128 -16.27 -22.38 21.37
CA GLY A 128 -16.68 -21.16 22.08
C GLY A 128 -17.21 -20.01 21.20
N GLY A 129 -17.50 -20.27 19.92
CA GLY A 129 -18.20 -19.33 19.02
C GLY A 129 -19.27 -20.03 18.16
N ASP A 130 -19.96 -19.27 17.32
CA ASP A 130 -21.07 -19.76 16.47
C ASP A 130 -20.61 -20.52 15.21
N ARG A 131 -19.29 -20.66 14.99
CA ARG A 131 -18.71 -21.33 13.83
C ARG A 131 -17.89 -22.55 14.26
N GLU A 132 -17.95 -23.62 13.46
CA GLU A 132 -17.22 -24.87 13.74
C GLU A 132 -15.79 -24.87 13.17
N TYR A 133 -15.60 -24.43 11.92
CA TYR A 133 -14.27 -24.37 11.28
C TYR A 133 -13.98 -23.04 10.57
N LEU A 134 -12.71 -22.64 10.61
CA LEU A 134 -12.12 -21.54 9.85
C LEU A 134 -11.11 -22.07 8.85
N ILE A 135 -11.12 -21.50 7.64
CA ILE A 135 -10.14 -21.81 6.61
C ILE A 135 -9.08 -20.71 6.47
N ASN A 136 -9.41 -19.45 6.78
CA ASN A 136 -8.46 -18.34 6.68
C ASN A 136 -7.90 -17.95 8.04
N ALA A 137 -8.63 -17.12 8.79
CA ALA A 137 -8.11 -16.51 10.01
C ALA A 137 -9.22 -15.93 10.89
N ALA A 138 -8.92 -15.85 12.18
CA ALA A 138 -9.57 -14.99 13.14
C ALA A 138 -8.73 -13.73 13.37
N THR A 139 -9.36 -12.56 13.38
CA THR A 139 -8.70 -11.27 13.66
C THR A 139 -9.46 -10.54 14.75
N GLY A 140 -8.78 -10.05 15.79
CA GLY A 140 -9.40 -9.46 16.97
C GLY A 140 -8.71 -8.20 17.47
N GLY A 141 -9.46 -7.38 18.22
CA GLY A 141 -8.97 -6.13 18.82
C GLY A 141 -9.40 -4.89 18.05
N PHE A 142 -8.52 -3.90 17.95
CA PHE A 142 -8.79 -2.64 17.24
C PHE A 142 -9.16 -2.85 15.76
N SER A 143 -8.56 -3.82 15.09
CA SER A 143 -8.87 -4.19 13.70
C SER A 143 -10.30 -4.72 13.56
N GLY A 144 -10.81 -5.45 14.56
CA GLY A 144 -12.20 -5.91 14.64
C GLY A 144 -13.20 -4.76 14.80
N GLN A 145 -12.80 -3.65 15.43
CA GLN A 145 -13.61 -2.44 15.56
C GLN A 145 -13.57 -1.57 14.29
N VAL A 146 -12.39 -1.35 13.69
CA VAL A 146 -12.22 -0.46 12.52
C VAL A 146 -12.73 -1.10 11.22
N ALA A 147 -12.77 -2.44 11.12
CA ALA A 147 -13.51 -3.12 10.06
C ALA A 147 -15.00 -2.75 10.03
N ALA A 148 -15.53 -2.09 11.07
CA ALA A 148 -16.87 -1.52 11.09
C ALA A 148 -17.02 -0.14 10.44
N GLU A 149 -15.94 0.61 10.20
CA GLU A 149 -16.00 2.00 9.73
C GLU A 149 -15.48 2.22 8.30
N VAL A 150 -14.74 1.26 7.73
CA VAL A 150 -14.20 1.40 6.37
C VAL A 150 -15.20 0.83 5.35
N THR A 151 -16.07 1.69 4.81
CA THR A 151 -17.04 1.29 3.77
C THR A 151 -16.34 0.87 2.47
N SER A 152 -17.01 0.01 1.69
CA SER A 152 -16.59 -0.40 0.33
C SER A 152 -16.37 0.79 -0.61
N GLU A 153 -17.13 1.89 -0.42
CA GLU A 153 -16.99 3.14 -1.15
C GLU A 153 -15.69 3.89 -0.81
N LEU A 154 -15.26 3.88 0.46
CA LEU A 154 -13.99 4.45 0.91
C LEU A 154 -12.79 3.64 0.38
N LYS A 155 -12.89 2.30 0.31
CA LYS A 155 -11.88 1.43 -0.31
C LYS A 155 -11.74 1.69 -1.82
N ALA A 156 -12.86 1.89 -2.51
CA ALA A 156 -12.88 2.11 -3.97
C ALA A 156 -12.42 3.51 -4.38
N ALA A 157 -12.76 4.55 -3.60
CA ALA A 157 -12.48 5.94 -3.98
C ALA A 157 -11.06 6.43 -3.59
N TRP A 158 -10.41 5.81 -2.59
CA TRP A 158 -9.13 6.31 -2.05
C TRP A 158 -8.00 5.26 -2.05
N GLY A 159 -8.26 4.00 -2.45
CA GLY A 159 -7.24 2.96 -2.50
C GLY A 159 -6.48 2.81 -1.15
N PRO A 160 -5.16 2.57 -1.16
CA PRO A 160 -4.34 2.45 0.06
C PRO A 160 -4.43 3.65 1.03
N LEU A 161 -4.89 4.83 0.58
CA LEU A 161 -5.03 6.04 1.41
C LEU A 161 -6.26 6.01 2.33
N ALA A 162 -7.23 5.13 2.09
CA ALA A 162 -8.36 4.91 2.99
C ALA A 162 -7.88 4.43 4.37
N TYR A 163 -6.82 3.62 4.40
CA TYR A 163 -6.18 3.13 5.62
C TYR A 163 -5.40 4.22 6.34
N LEU A 164 -4.81 5.17 5.59
CA LEU A 164 -4.16 6.34 6.18
C LEU A 164 -5.19 7.21 6.94
N ARG A 165 -6.41 7.38 6.41
CA ARG A 165 -7.50 8.06 7.12
C ARG A 165 -7.98 7.28 8.34
N GLY A 166 -8.03 5.95 8.26
CA GLY A 166 -8.34 5.07 9.41
C GLY A 166 -7.27 5.15 10.52
N ALA A 167 -5.99 5.20 10.15
CA ALA A 167 -4.87 5.44 11.06
C ALA A 167 -4.82 6.88 11.60
N LEU A 168 -5.39 7.85 10.87
CA LEU A 168 -5.60 9.23 11.29
C LEU A 168 -6.93 9.44 12.06
N GLY A 169 -7.74 8.38 12.23
CA GLY A 169 -9.02 8.35 12.95
C GLY A 169 -8.88 8.49 14.48
N PRO A 170 -9.99 8.66 15.23
CA PRO A 170 -10.12 9.52 16.41
C PRO A 170 -9.49 9.02 17.71
N VAL A 171 -8.64 7.99 17.67
CA VAL A 171 -8.22 7.33 18.90
C VAL A 171 -6.88 7.89 19.36
N THR A 172 -6.96 8.79 20.33
CA THR A 172 -5.79 9.37 21.03
C THR A 172 -5.21 8.42 22.06
N ASP A 173 -5.88 7.28 22.29
CA ASP A 173 -5.49 6.20 23.21
C ASP A 173 -6.08 4.86 22.71
N PRO A 174 -5.36 4.10 21.85
CA PRO A 174 -5.92 2.92 21.22
C PRO A 174 -6.32 1.86 22.26
N PRO A 175 -7.48 1.18 22.09
CA PRO A 175 -7.95 0.23 23.09
C PRO A 175 -6.95 -0.91 23.22
N THR A 176 -6.52 -1.15 24.47
CA THR A 176 -5.64 -2.27 24.81
C THR A 176 -6.46 -3.36 25.48
N TYR A 177 -6.27 -4.60 25.04
CA TYR A 177 -6.91 -5.78 25.58
C TYR A 177 -5.88 -6.63 26.30
N ARG A 178 -6.22 -7.08 27.52
CA ARG A 178 -5.42 -8.04 28.25
C ARG A 178 -5.92 -9.45 27.94
N LEU A 179 -5.08 -10.24 27.30
CA LEU A 179 -5.39 -11.62 26.94
C LEU A 179 -4.66 -12.60 27.85
N THR A 180 -5.37 -13.60 28.35
CA THR A 180 -4.75 -14.85 28.81
C THR A 180 -4.68 -15.80 27.63
N VAL A 181 -3.47 -16.20 27.26
CA VAL A 181 -3.26 -17.09 26.12
C VAL A 181 -2.55 -18.36 26.56
N ARG A 182 -3.10 -19.50 26.17
CA ARG A 182 -2.47 -20.81 26.37
C ARG A 182 -2.23 -21.46 25.02
N PHE A 183 -0.97 -21.76 24.74
CA PHE A 183 -0.55 -22.49 23.54
C PHE A 183 -0.35 -23.96 23.87
N ASP A 184 -0.99 -24.85 23.11
CA ASP A 184 -0.93 -26.30 23.32
C ASP A 184 -1.19 -26.66 24.81
N ASP A 185 -0.39 -27.57 25.36
CA ASP A 185 -0.42 -27.97 26.78
C ASP A 185 0.47 -27.08 27.67
N GLY A 186 0.90 -25.92 27.17
CA GLY A 186 1.77 -25.00 27.88
C GLY A 186 1.07 -24.24 29.02
N PRO A 187 1.83 -23.53 29.87
CA PRO A 187 1.25 -22.66 30.89
C PRO A 187 0.59 -21.42 30.24
N PRO A 188 -0.48 -20.88 30.85
CA PRO A 188 -1.09 -19.63 30.39
C PRO A 188 -0.11 -18.45 30.54
N LYS A 189 -0.12 -17.54 29.55
CA LYS A 189 0.67 -16.31 29.52
C LYS A 189 -0.24 -15.11 29.29
N TRP A 190 0.15 -13.97 29.83
CA TRP A 190 -0.59 -12.72 29.67
C TRP A 190 0.04 -11.86 28.58
N HIS A 191 -0.81 -11.29 27.72
CA HIS A 191 -0.40 -10.37 26.66
C HIS A 191 -1.31 -9.14 26.67
N ASP A 192 -0.73 -7.95 26.80
CA ASP A 192 -1.43 -6.69 26.56
C ASP A 192 -1.27 -6.35 25.06
N VAL A 193 -2.38 -6.30 24.33
CA VAL A 193 -2.38 -6.22 22.86
C VAL A 193 -3.35 -5.18 22.33
N LEU A 194 -2.97 -4.58 21.20
CA LEU A 194 -3.86 -3.82 20.33
C LEU A 194 -4.69 -4.77 19.46
N ASN A 195 -4.04 -5.76 18.85
CA ASN A 195 -4.63 -6.74 17.96
C ASN A 195 -4.08 -8.15 18.21
N VAL A 196 -4.92 -9.14 17.92
CA VAL A 196 -4.54 -10.54 17.83
C VAL A 196 -5.02 -11.13 16.50
N VAL A 197 -4.20 -11.95 15.86
CA VAL A 197 -4.56 -12.75 14.70
C VAL A 197 -4.27 -14.21 15.02
N VAL A 198 -5.20 -15.10 14.69
CA VAL A 198 -5.02 -16.55 14.68
C VAL A 198 -5.31 -17.02 13.27
N ALA A 199 -4.29 -17.46 12.55
CA ALA A 199 -4.34 -17.67 11.11
C ALA A 199 -3.95 -19.10 10.70
N ASN A 200 -4.66 -19.61 9.70
CA ASN A 200 -4.32 -20.79 8.91
C ASN A 200 -3.84 -20.38 7.51
N ALA A 201 -4.43 -19.32 6.96
CA ALA A 201 -4.07 -18.73 5.68
C ALA A 201 -3.37 -17.37 5.85
N ARG A 202 -2.67 -16.91 4.80
CA ARG A 202 -1.83 -15.70 4.87
C ARG A 202 -2.64 -14.42 4.83
N SER A 203 -3.75 -14.45 4.09
CA SER A 203 -4.58 -13.29 3.80
C SER A 203 -5.86 -13.30 4.60
N ALA A 204 -6.32 -12.14 5.03
CA ALA A 204 -7.65 -11.91 5.59
C ALA A 204 -8.13 -10.47 5.33
N ALA A 205 -9.38 -10.20 5.71
CA ALA A 205 -9.98 -8.86 5.67
C ALA A 205 -9.98 -8.17 4.28
N GLY A 206 -10.01 -8.97 3.21
CA GLY A 206 -10.09 -8.46 1.83
C GLY A 206 -8.74 -8.19 1.20
N GLY A 207 -7.78 -9.10 1.38
CA GLY A 207 -6.47 -9.10 0.73
C GLY A 207 -5.30 -8.66 1.59
N PHE A 208 -5.48 -8.45 2.90
CA PHE A 208 -4.39 -8.08 3.79
C PHE A 208 -3.59 -9.30 4.19
N ILE A 209 -2.27 -9.23 4.04
CA ILE A 209 -1.37 -10.27 4.53
C ILE A 209 -1.26 -10.14 6.06
N VAL A 210 -2.14 -10.85 6.78
CA VAL A 210 -2.24 -10.83 8.25
C VAL A 210 -1.38 -11.91 8.93
N ALA A 211 -0.82 -12.83 8.16
CA ALA A 211 0.13 -13.81 8.64
C ALA A 211 1.02 -14.24 7.45
N PRO A 212 2.04 -13.45 7.08
CA PRO A 212 2.86 -13.71 5.88
C PRO A 212 3.47 -15.11 5.84
N GLY A 213 3.81 -15.64 7.01
CA GLY A 213 4.39 -16.97 7.16
C GLY A 213 3.38 -18.11 7.36
N ALA A 214 2.06 -17.85 7.28
CA ALA A 214 1.08 -18.92 7.45
C ALA A 214 1.18 -19.94 6.32
N ASN A 215 1.21 -21.22 6.72
CA ASN A 215 1.27 -22.35 5.82
C ASN A 215 0.11 -23.29 6.16
N PRO A 216 -0.94 -23.36 5.33
CA PRO A 216 -2.12 -24.17 5.63
C PRO A 216 -1.86 -25.68 5.46
N GLU A 217 -0.61 -26.15 5.42
CA GLU A 217 -0.26 -27.57 5.27
C GLU A 217 0.72 -28.09 6.33
N ASP A 218 1.20 -27.25 7.24
CA ASP A 218 2.25 -27.60 8.19
C ASP A 218 1.75 -28.21 9.51
N GLY A 219 0.42 -28.28 9.69
CA GLY A 219 -0.21 -28.78 10.91
C GLY A 219 -0.09 -27.82 12.09
N LEU A 220 0.16 -26.53 11.83
CA LEU A 220 0.25 -25.46 12.81
C LEU A 220 -0.70 -24.31 12.45
N LEU A 221 -1.03 -23.52 13.46
CA LEU A 221 -1.66 -22.21 13.32
C LEU A 221 -0.65 -21.13 13.67
N ASP A 222 -0.75 -19.98 13.01
CA ASP A 222 0.07 -18.81 13.27
C ASP A 222 -0.69 -17.83 14.17
N VAL A 223 -0.07 -17.40 15.26
CA VAL A 223 -0.63 -16.41 16.17
C VAL A 223 0.23 -15.16 16.15
N VAL A 224 -0.38 -14.03 15.79
CA VAL A 224 0.29 -12.73 15.71
C VAL A 224 -0.34 -11.78 16.72
N PHE A 225 0.45 -11.30 17.66
CA PHE A 225 0.07 -10.22 18.57
C PHE A 225 0.70 -8.92 18.12
N VAL A 226 -0.11 -7.88 17.97
CA VAL A 226 0.39 -6.50 17.89
C VAL A 226 0.22 -5.90 19.26
N HIS A 227 1.33 -5.61 19.93
CA HIS A 227 1.34 -5.09 21.29
C HIS A 227 0.87 -3.63 21.33
N ALA A 228 0.37 -3.23 22.51
CA ALA A 228 0.11 -1.82 22.76
C ALA A 228 1.44 -1.06 22.76
N ALA A 229 1.52 -0.03 21.94
CA ALA A 229 2.69 0.84 21.80
C ALA A 229 2.21 2.29 21.57
N ASP A 230 3.15 3.23 21.54
CA ASP A 230 2.79 4.61 21.24
C ASP A 230 2.33 4.78 19.77
N THR A 231 1.68 5.90 19.46
CA THR A 231 1.11 6.12 18.12
C THR A 231 2.17 6.12 17.02
N LEU A 232 3.42 6.46 17.34
CA LEU A 232 4.51 6.51 16.36
C LEU A 232 4.95 5.09 16.02
N ASP A 233 5.19 4.25 17.02
CA ASP A 233 5.60 2.86 16.85
C ASP A 233 4.51 2.06 16.13
N LEU A 234 3.23 2.25 16.51
CA LEU A 234 2.10 1.63 15.81
C LEU A 234 2.01 2.05 14.34
N SER A 235 2.44 3.27 14.00
CA SER A 235 2.46 3.71 12.60
C SER A 235 3.54 3.02 11.77
N VAL A 236 4.67 2.66 12.39
CA VAL A 236 5.73 1.86 11.75
C VAL A 236 5.23 0.44 11.52
N VAL A 237 4.55 -0.18 12.50
CA VAL A 237 3.93 -1.50 12.35
C VAL A 237 2.92 -1.49 11.20
N ALA A 238 2.04 -0.48 11.12
CA ALA A 238 1.07 -0.34 10.04
C ALA A 238 1.73 -0.20 8.65
N ALA A 239 2.85 0.52 8.56
CA ALA A 239 3.62 0.66 7.33
C ALA A 239 4.21 -0.68 6.86
N ARG A 240 4.79 -1.43 7.81
CA ARG A 240 5.33 -2.76 7.55
C ARG A 240 4.23 -3.77 7.17
N LEU A 241 3.03 -3.63 7.73
CA LEU A 241 1.89 -4.48 7.39
C LEU A 241 1.54 -4.36 5.90
N MET A 242 1.68 -3.17 5.31
CA MET A 242 1.44 -2.94 3.87
C MET A 242 2.47 -3.59 2.96
N HIS A 243 3.66 -3.89 3.50
CA HIS A 243 4.74 -4.58 2.79
C HIS A 243 4.84 -6.06 3.17
N GLY A 244 4.02 -6.54 4.11
CA GLY A 244 4.01 -7.92 4.58
C GLY A 244 5.20 -8.30 5.47
N ASP A 245 5.96 -7.34 6.01
CA ASP A 245 7.17 -7.57 6.81
C ASP A 245 7.02 -7.25 8.32
N TYR A 246 5.80 -6.91 8.75
CA TYR A 246 5.53 -6.43 10.11
C TYR A 246 5.73 -7.44 11.24
N THR A 247 5.76 -8.73 10.95
CA THR A 247 6.02 -9.77 11.95
C THR A 247 7.44 -9.71 12.54
N HIS A 248 8.35 -8.91 11.96
CA HIS A 248 9.70 -8.65 12.46
C HIS A 248 9.81 -7.34 13.26
N ASP A 249 8.71 -6.63 13.48
CA ASP A 249 8.71 -5.44 14.33
C ASP A 249 8.82 -5.83 15.81
N GLU A 250 9.51 -5.02 16.61
CA GLU A 250 9.69 -5.28 18.03
C GLU A 250 8.36 -5.23 18.82
N ASN A 251 7.37 -4.53 18.27
CA ASN A 251 6.02 -4.45 18.83
C ASN A 251 5.11 -5.60 18.37
N VAL A 252 5.65 -6.59 17.66
CA VAL A 252 4.89 -7.72 17.11
C VAL A 252 5.49 -9.03 17.58
N THR A 253 4.65 -9.87 18.18
CA THR A 253 5.03 -11.25 18.53
C THR A 253 4.35 -12.20 17.56
N HIS A 254 5.14 -13.05 16.89
CA HIS A 254 4.65 -14.10 16.00
C HIS A 254 5.04 -15.48 16.55
N LEU A 255 4.05 -16.34 16.76
CA LEU A 255 4.20 -17.69 17.31
C LEU A 255 3.46 -18.70 16.44
N ARG A 256 3.87 -19.97 16.53
CA ARG A 256 3.17 -21.10 15.90
C ARG A 256 2.86 -22.17 16.95
N ALA A 257 1.69 -22.80 16.84
CA ALA A 257 1.22 -23.84 17.76
C ALA A 257 0.23 -24.79 17.07
N ARG A 258 -0.17 -25.89 17.70
CA ARG A 258 -1.27 -26.75 17.20
C ARG A 258 -2.63 -26.32 17.74
N SER A 259 -2.64 -25.68 18.89
CA SER A 259 -3.85 -25.10 19.49
C SER A 259 -3.52 -23.84 20.28
N VAL A 260 -4.49 -22.93 20.33
CA VAL A 260 -4.42 -21.72 21.15
C VAL A 260 -5.75 -21.42 21.80
N ALA A 261 -5.76 -21.33 23.13
CA ALA A 261 -6.89 -20.83 23.90
C ALA A 261 -6.65 -19.36 24.25
N ILE A 262 -7.64 -18.51 23.97
CA ILE A 262 -7.60 -17.08 24.24
C ILE A 262 -8.77 -16.74 25.16
N GLU A 263 -8.47 -16.10 26.28
CA GLU A 263 -9.43 -15.55 27.24
C GLU A 263 -9.20 -14.05 27.37
N SER A 264 -10.28 -13.26 27.34
CA SER A 264 -10.24 -11.80 27.40
C SER A 264 -11.31 -11.26 28.33
N ASP A 265 -10.94 -10.33 29.21
CA ASP A 265 -11.85 -9.55 30.05
C ASP A 265 -11.45 -8.06 30.03
N PRO A 266 -12.24 -7.16 29.41
CA PRO A 266 -13.53 -7.43 28.76
C PRO A 266 -13.40 -8.31 27.50
N PRO A 267 -14.49 -8.92 27.01
CA PRO A 267 -14.48 -9.69 25.77
C PRO A 267 -13.89 -8.91 24.60
N ILE A 268 -13.00 -9.56 23.84
CA ILE A 268 -12.36 -8.92 22.69
C ILE A 268 -13.28 -9.05 21.46
N PRO A 269 -13.55 -7.97 20.71
CA PRO A 269 -14.26 -8.06 19.45
C PRO A 269 -13.37 -8.77 18.43
N MET A 270 -13.91 -9.80 17.77
CA MET A 270 -13.20 -10.55 16.74
C MET A 270 -14.04 -10.73 15.47
N SER A 271 -13.34 -10.98 14.38
CA SER A 271 -13.90 -11.46 13.13
C SER A 271 -13.33 -12.85 12.83
N LEU A 272 -14.22 -13.83 12.67
CA LEU A 272 -13.93 -15.22 12.32
C LEU A 272 -14.30 -15.44 10.85
N ASP A 273 -13.30 -15.51 9.96
CA ASP A 273 -13.48 -15.57 8.50
C ASP A 273 -14.47 -14.49 7.98
N GLY A 274 -14.40 -13.27 8.54
CA GLY A 274 -15.22 -12.14 8.12
C GLY A 274 -16.55 -11.95 8.86
N GLU A 275 -17.01 -12.91 9.66
CA GLU A 275 -18.19 -12.74 10.53
C GLU A 275 -17.79 -12.33 11.94
N ARG A 276 -18.61 -11.51 12.61
CA ARG A 276 -18.24 -10.89 13.89
C ARG A 276 -18.68 -11.75 15.08
N CYS A 277 -17.83 -11.84 16.09
CA CYS A 277 -18.17 -12.29 17.44
C CYS A 277 -17.63 -11.31 18.48
N GLU A 278 -18.24 -11.30 19.66
CA GLU A 278 -17.55 -10.91 20.88
C GLU A 278 -17.13 -12.19 21.59
N CYS A 279 -15.83 -12.33 21.82
CA CYS A 279 -15.26 -13.59 22.23
C CYS A 279 -14.56 -13.39 23.59
N GLY A 280 -15.20 -13.86 24.67
CA GLY A 280 -14.63 -13.83 26.03
C GLY A 280 -13.69 -15.01 26.30
N ARG A 281 -13.98 -16.16 25.70
CA ARG A 281 -13.12 -17.35 25.68
C ARG A 281 -13.30 -18.10 24.36
N VAL A 282 -12.21 -18.40 23.68
CA VAL A 282 -12.22 -19.17 22.42
C VAL A 282 -11.01 -20.09 22.35
N LEU A 283 -11.22 -21.31 21.86
CA LEU A 283 -10.15 -22.27 21.59
C LEU A 283 -10.09 -22.55 20.09
N PHE A 284 -8.91 -22.35 19.51
CA PHE A 284 -8.60 -22.73 18.13
C PHE A 284 -7.73 -23.98 18.15
N THR A 285 -8.08 -25.00 17.35
CA THR A 285 -7.29 -26.23 17.22
C THR A 285 -7.13 -26.58 15.74
N VAL A 286 -5.91 -26.86 15.30
CA VAL A 286 -5.64 -27.30 13.94
C VAL A 286 -6.21 -28.70 13.71
N VAL A 287 -6.98 -28.87 12.63
CA VAL A 287 -7.40 -30.16 12.09
C VAL A 287 -6.58 -30.42 10.83
N PRO A 288 -5.53 -31.25 10.92
CA PRO A 288 -4.57 -31.37 9.84
C PRO A 288 -5.17 -32.07 8.62
N LYS A 289 -4.85 -31.57 7.42
CA LYS A 289 -5.22 -32.16 6.12
C LYS A 289 -6.72 -32.43 6.00
N ALA A 290 -7.55 -31.56 6.58
CA ALA A 290 -8.99 -31.70 6.66
C ALA A 290 -9.66 -31.56 5.28
N VAL A 291 -9.15 -30.66 4.42
CA VAL A 291 -9.75 -30.36 3.13
C VAL A 291 -8.70 -30.54 2.03
N ARG A 292 -9.11 -31.07 0.87
CA ARG A 292 -8.26 -31.11 -0.32
C ARG A 292 -8.68 -29.99 -1.26
N VAL A 293 -7.75 -29.20 -1.78
CA VAL A 293 -8.03 -28.00 -2.60
C VAL A 293 -7.15 -27.98 -3.83
N LEU A 294 -7.66 -27.53 -4.98
CA LEU A 294 -6.83 -27.20 -6.15
C LEU A 294 -6.11 -25.88 -5.92
N ALA A 295 -4.79 -25.95 -5.81
CA ALA A 295 -3.93 -24.76 -5.74
C ALA A 295 -3.59 -24.25 -7.14
N GLY A 296 -3.32 -22.95 -7.25
CA GLY A 296 -2.78 -22.36 -8.46
C GLY A 296 -1.28 -22.61 -8.60
N PRO A 297 -0.71 -22.39 -9.80
CA PRO A 297 0.65 -22.78 -10.15
C PRO A 297 1.74 -22.03 -9.36
N GLY A 298 1.43 -20.85 -8.81
CA GLY A 298 2.35 -20.04 -8.01
C GLY A 298 2.28 -20.31 -6.49
N TYR A 299 1.60 -21.37 -6.06
CA TYR A 299 1.46 -21.66 -4.64
C TYR A 299 2.73 -22.28 -4.08
N GLU A 300 3.32 -21.59 -3.09
CA GLU A 300 4.47 -22.06 -2.33
C GLU A 300 4.06 -22.29 -0.88
N PRO A 301 4.21 -23.50 -0.30
CA PRO A 301 3.84 -23.77 1.10
C PRO A 301 4.64 -22.95 2.11
N GLU A 302 5.96 -22.86 1.88
CA GLU A 302 6.88 -22.00 2.63
C GLU A 302 7.34 -20.89 1.68
N PRO A 303 6.72 -19.70 1.71
CA PRO A 303 7.08 -18.63 0.80
C PRO A 303 8.48 -18.14 1.14
N THR A 304 9.38 -18.06 0.16
CA THR A 304 10.74 -17.56 0.39
C THR A 304 10.71 -16.13 0.91
N ARG A 305 11.29 -15.94 2.10
CA ARG A 305 11.60 -14.65 2.70
C ARG A 305 12.73 -14.02 1.87
N GLU A 306 12.43 -13.00 1.07
CA GLU A 306 13.35 -12.26 0.19
C GLU A 306 13.87 -13.02 -1.06
N SER A 307 13.41 -12.65 -2.26
CA SER A 307 14.26 -12.08 -3.32
C SER A 307 13.47 -11.65 -4.57
N PRO A 308 13.81 -10.49 -5.17
CA PRO A 308 13.44 -10.15 -6.55
C PRO A 308 14.13 -11.10 -7.54
N VAL A 309 13.52 -11.27 -8.70
CA VAL A 309 14.04 -12.02 -9.86
C VAL A 309 15.49 -11.63 -10.18
N GLU A 310 16.43 -12.58 -10.10
CA GLU A 310 17.77 -12.45 -10.70
C GLU A 310 17.73 -12.91 -12.16
N ALA A 311 18.21 -12.03 -13.05
CA ALA A 311 18.68 -12.38 -14.37
C ALA A 311 20.18 -12.70 -14.30
N ASP A 312 20.56 -13.75 -15.03
CA ASP A 312 21.89 -14.33 -15.19
C ASP A 312 23.00 -13.32 -15.56
N GLY A 313 24.21 -13.55 -15.03
CA GLY A 313 25.47 -13.16 -15.69
C GLY A 313 26.31 -12.01 -15.10
N THR A 314 27.20 -12.38 -14.17
CA THR A 314 28.58 -11.85 -13.96
C THR A 314 28.80 -10.38 -13.61
N GLU A 315 29.10 -10.10 -12.33
CA GLU A 315 30.37 -9.50 -11.83
C GLU A 315 30.29 -9.30 -10.30
N GLU A 316 31.28 -9.79 -9.55
CA GLU A 316 31.40 -9.58 -8.10
C GLU A 316 31.89 -8.14 -7.78
N LEU A 317 31.18 -7.43 -6.89
CA LEU A 317 31.62 -6.46 -5.85
C LEU A 317 30.42 -5.60 -5.37
N PRO A 318 30.50 -4.89 -4.22
CA PRO A 318 30.44 -5.33 -2.83
C PRO A 318 29.02 -5.19 -2.20
N VAL A 319 28.81 -5.89 -1.07
CA VAL A 319 27.67 -5.85 -0.12
C VAL A 319 26.81 -4.58 -0.19
N ALA A 320 25.61 -4.70 -0.76
CA ALA A 320 24.63 -3.62 -0.88
C ALA A 320 23.83 -3.42 0.42
N ALA A 321 23.71 -2.15 0.82
CA ALA A 321 22.95 -1.70 1.96
C ALA A 321 21.43 -1.76 1.71
N ASP A 322 20.76 -2.50 2.59
CA ASP A 322 19.52 -2.12 3.27
C ASP A 322 18.37 -1.50 2.43
N GLY A 323 17.35 -2.32 2.15
CA GLY A 323 15.96 -1.90 1.85
C GLY A 323 15.27 -1.10 2.99
N ARG A 324 16.03 -0.61 3.97
CA ARG A 324 15.56 0.16 5.14
C ARG A 324 15.18 1.59 4.78
N VAL A 325 15.57 2.11 3.61
CA VAL A 325 15.33 3.53 3.25
C VAL A 325 13.87 3.80 2.93
N GLY A 326 13.18 2.91 2.20
CA GLY A 326 11.75 3.04 1.90
C GLY A 326 10.86 2.95 3.15
N ASN A 327 11.14 1.98 4.02
CA ASN A 327 10.39 1.72 5.25
C ASN A 327 10.61 2.82 6.31
N ARG A 328 11.82 3.40 6.38
CA ARG A 328 12.12 4.56 7.26
C ARG A 328 11.51 5.86 6.75
N LEU A 329 11.44 6.06 5.43
CA LEU A 329 10.85 7.27 4.84
C LEU A 329 9.33 7.34 5.10
N PHE A 330 8.64 6.20 5.02
CA PHE A 330 7.19 6.13 5.30
C PHE A 330 6.86 6.26 6.80
N GLY A 331 7.66 5.64 7.68
CA GLY A 331 7.58 5.85 9.12
C GLY A 331 7.86 7.31 9.51
N PHE A 332 8.84 7.95 8.87
CA PHE A 332 9.14 9.37 9.03
C PHE A 332 8.00 10.28 8.57
N LEU A 333 7.35 10.00 7.44
CA LEU A 333 6.20 10.77 6.96
C LEU A 333 5.00 10.68 7.91
N THR A 334 4.79 9.51 8.50
CA THR A 334 3.69 9.33 9.47
C THR A 334 4.03 9.98 10.82
N ALA A 335 5.30 9.95 11.24
CA ALA A 335 5.79 10.71 12.39
C ALA A 335 5.61 12.23 12.22
N VAL A 336 5.93 12.74 11.03
CA VAL A 336 5.76 14.12 10.58
C VAL A 336 4.28 14.52 10.59
N LEU A 337 3.39 13.63 10.16
CA LEU A 337 1.93 13.79 10.24
C LEU A 337 1.40 13.74 11.68
N LEU A 338 1.97 12.94 12.57
CA LEU A 338 1.55 12.87 13.99
C LEU A 338 2.08 14.04 14.82
N LEU A 339 3.27 14.57 14.48
CA LEU A 339 3.82 15.82 15.02
C LEU A 339 2.91 17.02 14.74
N THR A 340 1.97 16.92 13.79
CA THR A 340 0.96 17.97 13.52
C THR A 340 -0.01 18.19 14.69
N LYS A 341 -0.23 17.19 15.56
CA LYS A 341 -1.15 17.30 16.71
C LYS A 341 -0.59 18.13 17.88
N ARG A 342 0.74 18.28 18.00
CA ARG A 342 1.41 19.08 19.04
C ARG A 342 2.07 20.37 18.52
N THR A 343 1.94 20.64 17.22
CA THR A 343 2.53 21.81 16.58
C THR A 343 1.47 22.87 16.28
N PRO A 344 1.88 24.15 16.19
CA PRO A 344 0.95 25.22 15.81
C PRO A 344 0.22 24.89 14.50
N ARG A 345 -1.05 25.29 14.35
CA ARG A 345 -1.90 24.98 13.17
C ARG A 345 -1.22 25.25 11.82
N TRP A 346 -0.34 26.26 11.74
CA TRP A 346 0.41 26.57 10.52
C TRP A 346 1.54 25.56 10.23
N ALA A 347 2.17 25.02 11.26
CA ALA A 347 3.20 23.99 11.15
C ALA A 347 2.56 22.65 10.81
N ALA A 348 1.42 22.34 11.43
CA ALA A 348 0.58 21.20 11.08
C ALA A 348 0.20 21.20 9.59
N ALA A 349 -0.29 22.34 9.07
CA ALA A 349 -0.62 22.48 7.65
C ALA A 349 0.60 22.35 6.74
N GLY A 350 1.75 22.91 7.12
CA GLY A 350 3.00 22.80 6.36
C GLY A 350 3.54 21.36 6.30
N LEU A 351 3.53 20.65 7.43
CA LEU A 351 3.89 19.23 7.53
C LEU A 351 2.93 18.35 6.72
N GLY A 352 1.63 18.63 6.77
CA GLY A 352 0.62 17.94 5.97
C GLY A 352 0.86 18.10 4.47
N LEU A 353 1.10 19.33 3.99
CA LEU A 353 1.40 19.59 2.59
C LEU A 353 2.72 18.95 2.13
N ALA A 354 3.77 19.01 2.96
CA ALA A 354 5.03 18.34 2.66
C ALA A 354 4.86 16.81 2.61
N SER A 355 4.07 16.24 3.52
CA SER A 355 3.80 14.80 3.54
C SER A 355 3.00 14.34 2.32
N LEU A 356 1.97 15.10 1.93
CA LEU A 356 1.21 14.84 0.70
C LEU A 356 2.10 14.90 -0.53
N ALA A 357 3.01 15.88 -0.60
CA ALA A 357 3.94 16.00 -1.72
C ALA A 357 4.92 14.81 -1.80
N VAL A 358 5.39 14.29 -0.66
CA VAL A 358 6.26 13.10 -0.64
C VAL A 358 5.49 11.82 -0.97
N VAL A 359 4.24 11.68 -0.51
CA VAL A 359 3.38 10.54 -0.90
C VAL A 359 3.09 10.57 -2.40
N ALA A 360 2.75 11.74 -2.94
CA ALA A 360 2.55 11.92 -4.38
C ALA A 360 3.84 11.62 -5.17
N LEU A 361 5.01 12.02 -4.65
CA LEU A 361 6.30 11.69 -5.23
C LEU A 361 6.55 10.17 -5.25
N ALA A 362 6.24 9.46 -4.17
CA ALA A 362 6.40 8.01 -4.09
C ALA A 362 5.43 7.27 -5.03
N TRP A 363 4.19 7.74 -5.15
CA TRP A 363 3.22 7.21 -6.11
C TRP A 363 3.68 7.43 -7.57
N LEU A 364 4.14 8.64 -7.91
CA LEU A 364 4.70 8.94 -9.22
C LEU A 364 5.93 8.08 -9.52
N ALA A 365 6.85 7.96 -8.57
CA ALA A 365 8.05 7.15 -8.71
C ALA A 365 7.73 5.67 -8.99
N ARG A 366 6.73 5.10 -8.31
CA ARG A 366 6.26 3.73 -8.55
C ARG A 366 5.59 3.60 -9.93
N GLY A 367 4.69 4.51 -10.28
CA GLY A 367 3.97 4.48 -11.55
C GLY A 367 4.88 4.68 -12.76
N VAL A 368 5.93 5.50 -12.63
CA VAL A 368 6.96 5.68 -13.67
C VAL A 368 7.86 4.45 -13.77
N GLY A 369 8.30 3.89 -12.64
CA GLY A 369 9.13 2.66 -12.62
C GLY A 369 8.44 1.45 -13.26
N ASN A 370 7.11 1.36 -13.14
CA ASN A 370 6.32 0.26 -13.69
C ASN A 370 5.74 0.54 -15.09
N ASN A 371 6.07 1.68 -15.72
CA ASN A 371 5.50 2.16 -16.99
C ASN A 371 3.96 2.37 -17.00
N GLU A 372 3.28 2.32 -15.86
CA GLU A 372 1.81 2.51 -15.75
C GLU A 372 1.37 3.91 -16.21
N LEU A 373 2.24 4.91 -16.04
CA LEU A 373 1.97 6.32 -16.39
C LEU A 373 2.46 6.72 -17.78
N ARG A 374 3.10 5.80 -18.53
CA ARG A 374 3.79 6.13 -19.79
C ARG A 374 2.83 6.64 -20.87
N ALA A 375 1.65 6.03 -21.01
CA ALA A 375 0.66 6.46 -21.99
C ALA A 375 0.16 7.89 -21.74
N TRP A 376 0.04 8.29 -20.48
CA TRP A 376 -0.33 9.64 -20.10
C TRP A 376 0.81 10.64 -20.39
N ASP A 377 2.04 10.25 -20.04
CA ASP A 377 3.23 11.06 -20.32
C ASP A 377 3.42 11.35 -21.82
N GLU A 378 3.25 10.34 -22.66
CA GLU A 378 3.30 10.47 -24.12
C GLU A 378 2.18 11.36 -24.66
N SER A 379 0.94 11.19 -24.17
CA SER A 379 -0.21 12.00 -24.59
C SER A 379 0.00 13.49 -24.32
N VAL A 380 0.49 13.83 -23.13
CA VAL A 380 0.74 15.21 -22.72
C VAL A 380 1.93 15.79 -23.50
N ALA A 381 3.03 15.04 -23.63
CA ALA A 381 4.21 15.49 -24.37
C ALA A 381 3.88 15.76 -25.86
N ASN A 382 3.14 14.85 -26.51
CA ASN A 382 2.72 15.00 -27.90
C ASN A 382 1.77 16.20 -28.08
N SER A 383 0.83 16.40 -27.15
CA SER A 383 -0.10 17.54 -27.19
C SER A 383 0.63 18.88 -27.06
N LEU A 384 1.64 18.97 -26.20
CA LEU A 384 2.46 20.17 -26.04
C LEU A 384 3.36 20.42 -27.26
N HIS A 385 3.92 19.37 -27.85
CA HIS A 385 4.79 19.48 -29.01
C HIS A 385 4.03 19.76 -30.31
N ALA A 386 2.74 19.40 -30.41
CA ALA A 386 1.91 19.67 -31.59
C ALA A 386 1.81 21.17 -31.95
N GLY A 387 2.00 22.06 -30.97
CA GLY A 387 2.05 23.51 -31.16
C GLY A 387 3.46 24.09 -31.33
N ALA A 388 4.49 23.28 -31.59
CA ALA A 388 5.87 23.74 -31.61
C ALA A 388 6.16 24.72 -32.76
N THR A 389 6.87 25.82 -32.45
CA THR A 389 7.31 26.81 -33.45
C THR A 389 8.67 27.38 -33.07
N PRO A 390 9.51 27.83 -34.03
CA PRO A 390 10.82 28.40 -33.73
C PRO A 390 10.78 29.61 -32.79
N ALA A 391 9.66 30.36 -32.77
CA ALA A 391 9.48 31.46 -31.84
C ALA A 391 9.23 30.97 -30.40
N LEU A 392 8.39 29.94 -30.24
CA LEU A 392 8.13 29.32 -28.95
C LEU A 392 9.33 28.52 -28.43
N ASP A 393 10.15 27.94 -29.31
CA ASP A 393 11.41 27.28 -28.94
C ASP A 393 12.36 28.27 -28.26
N ARG A 394 12.52 29.48 -28.81
CA ARG A 394 13.31 30.54 -28.18
C ARG A 394 12.74 30.95 -26.82
N VAL A 395 11.42 31.05 -26.70
CA VAL A 395 10.76 31.34 -25.43
C VAL A 395 11.04 30.23 -24.41
N ALA A 396 10.95 28.96 -24.81
CA ALA A 396 11.21 27.82 -23.95
C ALA A 396 12.67 27.75 -23.49
N VAL A 397 13.64 28.01 -24.39
CA VAL A 397 15.07 28.08 -24.04
C VAL A 397 15.34 29.20 -23.03
N VAL A 398 14.75 30.38 -23.20
CA VAL A 398 14.89 31.48 -22.23
C VAL A 398 14.19 31.14 -20.91
N ALA A 399 12.99 30.56 -20.97
CA ALA A 399 12.21 30.19 -19.79
C ALA A 399 12.87 29.08 -18.96
N THR A 400 13.72 28.25 -19.56
CA THR A 400 14.44 27.18 -18.85
C THR A 400 15.67 27.69 -18.09
N TRP A 401 16.28 28.79 -18.53
CA TRP A 401 17.53 29.34 -17.98
C TRP A 401 17.51 29.55 -16.45
N PRO A 402 16.43 30.04 -15.81
CA PRO A 402 16.41 30.19 -14.36
C PRO A 402 16.49 28.86 -13.59
N GLY A 403 16.15 27.73 -14.21
CA GLY A 403 16.31 26.38 -13.65
C GLY A 403 17.62 25.70 -14.05
N ASP A 404 18.38 26.27 -14.98
CA ASP A 404 19.73 25.82 -15.33
C ASP A 404 20.70 26.09 -14.17
N ALA A 405 21.79 25.32 -14.09
CA ALA A 405 22.80 25.46 -13.04
C ALA A 405 23.41 26.88 -13.00
N SER A 406 23.70 27.47 -14.16
CA SER A 406 24.30 28.80 -14.25
C SER A 406 23.32 29.90 -13.84
N GLY A 407 22.10 29.86 -14.38
CA GLY A 407 21.05 30.83 -14.05
C GLY A 407 20.63 30.74 -12.59
N THR A 408 20.43 29.53 -12.07
CA THR A 408 20.14 29.29 -10.65
C THR A 408 21.24 29.86 -9.77
N ALA A 409 22.52 29.63 -10.08
CA ALA A 409 23.64 30.13 -9.28
C ALA A 409 23.66 31.66 -9.21
N VAL A 410 23.54 32.34 -10.35
CA VAL A 410 23.53 33.82 -10.42
C VAL A 410 22.38 34.40 -9.59
N LEU A 411 21.17 33.88 -9.79
CA LEU A 411 19.97 34.34 -9.06
C LEU A 411 20.07 34.06 -7.55
N THR A 412 20.65 32.91 -7.18
CA THR A 412 20.86 32.52 -5.79
C THR A 412 21.82 33.47 -5.08
N ILE A 413 22.97 33.78 -5.71
CA ILE A 413 23.96 34.71 -5.17
C ILE A 413 23.33 36.09 -4.96
N GLY A 414 22.58 36.59 -5.94
CA GLY A 414 21.87 37.87 -5.84
C GLY A 414 20.87 37.90 -4.68
N CYS A 415 20.04 36.86 -4.54
CA CYS A 415 19.06 36.76 -3.46
C CYS A 415 19.71 36.63 -2.08
N LEU A 416 20.75 35.78 -1.95
CA LEU A 416 21.51 35.63 -0.71
C LEU A 416 22.18 36.95 -0.30
N GLY A 417 22.85 37.62 -1.25
CA GLY A 417 23.45 38.93 -1.03
C GLY A 417 22.43 39.95 -0.55
N GLY A 418 21.24 39.98 -1.17
CA GLY A 418 20.12 40.82 -0.75
C GLY A 418 19.63 40.52 0.67
N PHE A 419 19.45 39.24 1.03
CA PHE A 419 19.04 38.84 2.38
C PHE A 419 20.09 39.19 3.43
N LEU A 420 21.37 38.93 3.15
CA LEU A 420 22.47 39.22 4.07
C LEU A 420 22.68 40.73 4.26
N TRP A 421 22.61 41.51 3.18
CA TRP A 421 22.70 42.98 3.25
C TRP A 421 21.57 43.58 4.10
N ARG A 422 20.37 43.02 4.02
CA ARG A 422 19.22 43.39 4.87
C ARG A 422 19.22 42.72 6.25
N LYS A 423 20.30 42.03 6.63
CA LYS A 423 20.48 41.33 7.91
C LYS A 423 19.42 40.26 8.20
N HIS A 424 18.82 39.67 7.16
CA HIS A 424 17.85 38.59 7.27
C HIS A 424 18.55 37.22 7.29
N TYR A 425 19.40 36.99 8.29
CA TYR A 425 20.29 35.81 8.35
C TYR A 425 19.54 34.47 8.34
N LEU A 426 18.45 34.34 9.10
CA LEU A 426 17.64 33.11 9.10
C LEU A 426 16.98 32.84 7.75
N THR A 427 16.59 33.89 7.01
CA THR A 427 16.04 33.76 5.66
C THR A 427 17.12 33.38 4.66
N ALA A 428 18.32 33.98 4.76
CA ALA A 428 19.46 33.60 3.94
C ALA A 428 19.87 32.14 4.18
N ALA A 429 19.93 31.70 5.44
CA ALA A 429 20.25 30.33 5.80
C ALA A 429 19.21 29.33 5.28
N ALA A 430 17.91 29.63 5.46
CA ALA A 430 16.85 28.77 4.96
C ALA A 430 16.83 28.71 3.42
N PHE A 431 17.06 29.83 2.74
CA PHE A 431 17.17 29.86 1.28
C PHE A 431 18.37 29.06 0.79
N GLY A 432 19.55 29.25 1.41
CA GLY A 432 20.74 28.44 1.12
C GLY A 432 20.51 26.94 1.35
N ALA A 433 19.80 26.56 2.41
CA ALA A 433 19.43 25.17 2.67
C ALA A 433 18.47 24.61 1.62
N VAL A 434 17.52 25.40 1.10
CA VAL A 434 16.67 24.99 -0.02
C VAL A 434 17.52 24.68 -1.24
N LEU A 435 18.40 25.60 -1.63
CA LEU A 435 19.21 25.45 -2.85
C LEU A 435 20.25 24.33 -2.73
N GLY A 436 20.90 24.19 -1.56
CA GLY A 436 21.79 23.07 -1.31
C GLY A 436 21.04 21.73 -1.31
N GLY A 437 19.86 21.69 -0.69
CA GLY A 437 19.06 20.46 -0.62
C GLY A 437 18.48 20.02 -1.96
N VAL A 438 18.09 20.92 -2.86
CA VAL A 438 17.65 20.51 -4.21
C VAL A 438 18.80 19.90 -5.03
N VAL A 439 20.04 20.35 -4.84
CA VAL A 439 21.22 19.72 -5.44
C VAL A 439 21.44 18.32 -4.87
N VAL A 440 21.35 18.16 -3.55
CA VAL A 440 21.45 16.84 -2.90
C VAL A 440 20.34 15.90 -3.37
N LEU A 441 19.10 16.38 -3.44
CA LEU A 441 17.95 15.59 -3.94
C LEU A 441 18.17 15.15 -5.38
N GLU A 442 18.70 16.01 -6.25
CA GLU A 442 19.03 15.63 -7.63
C GLU A 442 20.10 14.55 -7.69
N LEU A 443 21.18 14.69 -6.90
CA LEU A 443 22.29 13.73 -6.86
C LEU A 443 21.87 12.36 -6.31
N LEU A 444 20.92 12.32 -5.37
CA LEU A 444 20.44 11.08 -4.78
C LEU A 444 19.36 10.40 -5.63
N LEU A 445 18.39 11.16 -6.14
CA LEU A 445 17.20 10.59 -6.77
C LEU A 445 17.47 10.11 -8.20
N LYS A 446 18.32 10.81 -8.97
CA LYS A 446 18.63 10.43 -10.36
C LYS A 446 19.20 9.01 -10.52
N PRO A 447 20.29 8.63 -9.83
CA PRO A 447 20.84 7.29 -9.96
C PRO A 447 19.93 6.22 -9.35
N LEU A 448 19.07 6.58 -8.40
CA LEU A 448 18.17 5.64 -7.72
C LEU A 448 17.05 5.12 -8.63
N PHE A 449 16.55 5.94 -9.57
CA PHE A 449 15.43 5.54 -10.45
C PHE A 449 15.86 5.15 -11.86
N GLY A 450 16.97 5.68 -12.39
CA GLY A 450 17.51 5.22 -13.67
C GLY A 450 16.60 5.44 -14.90
N ILE A 451 15.63 6.35 -14.84
CA ILE A 451 14.63 6.52 -15.92
C ILE A 451 15.23 7.18 -17.15
N ALA A 452 14.99 6.58 -18.32
CA ALA A 452 15.41 7.09 -19.62
C ALA A 452 14.57 8.31 -20.08
N ARG A 453 15.25 9.26 -20.73
CA ARG A 453 14.64 10.46 -21.31
C ARG A 453 13.68 10.13 -22.47
N PRO A 454 12.67 10.97 -22.72
CA PRO A 454 11.80 10.81 -23.88
C PRO A 454 12.59 10.87 -25.20
N ASP A 455 12.15 10.07 -26.16
CA ASP A 455 12.66 10.03 -27.53
C ASP A 455 11.48 10.03 -28.52
N LEU A 456 10.59 11.01 -28.34
CA LEU A 456 9.38 11.17 -29.16
C LEU A 456 9.61 12.08 -30.37
N PHE A 457 10.57 13.01 -30.26
CA PHE A 457 10.87 14.01 -31.28
C PHE A 457 12.32 14.51 -31.14
N PRO A 458 12.92 15.08 -32.22
CA PRO A 458 14.27 15.61 -32.17
C PRO A 458 14.43 16.67 -31.07
N ARG A 459 15.40 16.47 -30.17
CA ARG A 459 15.61 17.35 -29.04
C ARG A 459 16.19 18.69 -29.50
N THR A 460 15.54 19.78 -29.10
CA THR A 460 16.03 21.15 -29.38
C THR A 460 17.26 21.50 -28.54
N VAL A 461 17.47 20.80 -27.42
CA VAL A 461 18.61 20.98 -26.50
C VAL A 461 19.12 19.61 -26.06
N GLU A 462 20.42 19.38 -26.16
CA GLU A 462 21.05 18.16 -25.65
C GLU A 462 21.00 18.12 -24.12
N ALA A 463 20.76 16.93 -23.57
CA ALA A 463 20.68 16.72 -22.13
C ALA A 463 21.18 15.32 -21.78
N ASP A 464 22.23 15.26 -20.96
CA ASP A 464 22.87 14.01 -20.54
C ASP A 464 22.23 13.43 -19.25
N GLY A 465 22.41 12.12 -19.05
CA GLY A 465 21.99 11.39 -17.85
C GLY A 465 20.48 11.13 -17.73
N PHE A 466 20.06 10.60 -16.58
CA PHE A 466 18.68 10.18 -16.29
C PHE A 466 17.67 11.34 -16.27
N SER A 467 16.42 11.03 -16.63
CA SER A 467 15.33 12.01 -16.76
C SER A 467 14.64 12.31 -15.43
N PHE A 468 14.50 11.32 -14.56
CA PHE A 468 13.73 11.43 -13.32
C PHE A 468 14.63 11.69 -12.10
N PRO A 469 14.27 12.63 -11.21
CA PRO A 469 13.36 13.76 -11.44
C PRO A 469 14.05 14.87 -12.26
N SER A 470 13.25 15.82 -12.77
CA SER A 470 13.79 16.97 -13.51
C SER A 470 14.58 17.92 -12.60
N GLY A 471 15.90 18.02 -12.83
CA GLY A 471 16.80 18.93 -12.11
C GLY A 471 16.48 20.42 -12.32
N HIS A 472 16.03 20.80 -13.52
CA HIS A 472 15.60 22.18 -13.79
C HIS A 472 14.32 22.52 -13.02
N ALA A 473 13.37 21.59 -12.95
CA ALA A 473 12.16 21.77 -12.14
C ALA A 473 12.51 21.85 -10.65
N LEU A 474 13.39 20.98 -10.15
CA LEU A 474 13.90 21.01 -8.77
C LEU A 474 14.49 22.39 -8.41
N ARG A 475 15.43 22.91 -9.21
CA ARG A 475 16.07 24.21 -8.97
C ARG A 475 15.10 25.38 -9.15
N GLY A 476 14.33 25.39 -10.23
CA GLY A 476 13.37 26.45 -10.55
C GLY A 476 12.27 26.58 -9.48
N VAL A 477 11.64 25.46 -9.11
CA VAL A 477 10.63 25.44 -8.04
C VAL A 477 11.26 25.68 -6.67
N GLY A 478 12.46 25.15 -6.40
CA GLY A 478 13.18 25.42 -5.15
C GLY A 478 13.45 26.90 -4.94
N LEU A 479 13.99 27.58 -5.96
CA LEU A 479 14.31 29.00 -5.90
C LEU A 479 13.06 29.87 -5.87
N PHE A 480 12.24 29.81 -6.92
CA PHE A 480 11.11 30.72 -7.09
C PHE A 480 9.91 30.34 -6.23
N GLY A 481 9.71 29.06 -5.94
CA GLY A 481 8.68 28.60 -5.00
C GLY A 481 8.94 29.07 -3.58
N PHE A 482 10.20 29.06 -3.13
CA PHE A 482 10.56 29.62 -1.82
C PHE A 482 10.34 31.13 -1.75
N LEU A 483 10.73 31.88 -2.80
CA LEU A 483 10.50 33.32 -2.88
C LEU A 483 9.01 33.66 -2.93
N ALA A 484 8.22 32.93 -3.72
CA ALA A 484 6.78 33.07 -3.79
C ALA A 484 6.13 32.86 -2.41
N ALA A 485 6.51 31.77 -1.72
CA ALA A 485 6.00 31.47 -0.39
C ALA A 485 6.36 32.56 0.64
N LEU A 486 7.58 33.10 0.61
CA LEU A 486 7.94 34.25 1.45
C LEU A 486 7.10 35.49 1.16
N CYS A 487 6.81 35.77 -0.11
CA CYS A 487 5.99 36.89 -0.52
C CYS A 487 4.53 36.71 -0.08
N VAL A 488 3.96 35.51 -0.19
CA VAL A 488 2.63 35.18 0.33
C VAL A 488 2.56 35.43 1.84
N ILE A 489 3.54 34.93 2.60
CA ILE A 489 3.61 35.13 4.06
C ILE A 489 3.65 36.63 4.37
N ARG A 490 4.49 37.40 3.68
CA ARG A 490 4.59 38.86 3.83
C ARG A 490 3.29 39.59 3.44
N GLY A 491 2.61 39.11 2.42
CA GLY A 491 1.33 39.63 1.95
C GLY A 491 0.25 39.51 3.02
N TRP A 492 0.19 38.36 3.71
CA TRP A 492 -0.69 38.17 4.87
C TRP A 492 -0.27 39.01 6.08
N GLU A 493 1.00 39.01 6.44
CA GLU A 493 1.50 39.73 7.63
C GLU A 493 1.35 41.26 7.52
N GLN A 494 1.65 41.82 6.35
CA GLN A 494 1.65 43.27 6.13
C GLN A 494 0.36 43.80 5.51
N LYS A 495 -0.58 42.91 5.12
CA LYS A 495 -1.81 43.25 4.39
C LYS A 495 -1.57 44.11 3.14
N ARG A 496 -0.43 43.92 2.46
CA ARG A 496 -0.05 44.66 1.25
C ARG A 496 -0.22 43.79 0.02
N PHE A 497 -1.11 44.23 -0.89
CA PHE A 497 -1.43 43.48 -2.12
C PHE A 497 -0.21 43.27 -3.04
N GLY A 498 0.74 44.22 -3.07
CA GLY A 498 1.92 44.13 -3.94
C GLY A 498 2.76 42.86 -3.74
N TRP A 499 2.79 42.29 -2.53
CA TRP A 499 3.50 41.03 -2.28
C TRP A 499 2.85 39.83 -2.99
N TRP A 500 1.53 39.85 -3.19
CA TRP A 500 0.82 38.81 -3.94
C TRP A 500 1.18 38.85 -5.42
N LEU A 501 1.32 40.04 -5.99
CA LEU A 501 1.75 40.20 -7.38
C LEU A 501 3.17 39.62 -7.60
N VAL A 502 4.08 39.88 -6.66
CA VAL A 502 5.43 39.30 -6.71
C VAL A 502 5.38 37.78 -6.55
N ALA A 503 4.53 37.25 -5.66
CA ALA A 503 4.35 35.81 -5.52
C ALA A 503 3.84 35.16 -6.80
N VAL A 504 2.84 35.76 -7.46
CA VAL A 504 2.32 35.29 -8.75
C VAL A 504 3.40 35.32 -9.82
N ALA A 505 4.21 36.38 -9.88
CA ALA A 505 5.32 36.47 -10.82
C ALA A 505 6.37 35.37 -10.59
N CYS A 506 6.78 35.13 -9.34
CA CYS A 506 7.71 34.04 -9.01
C CYS A 506 7.12 32.66 -9.38
N SER A 507 5.85 32.40 -9.05
CA SER A 507 5.17 31.17 -9.44
C SER A 507 5.09 31.01 -10.97
N GLY A 508 4.85 32.09 -11.71
CA GLY A 508 4.87 32.09 -13.17
C GLY A 508 6.22 31.67 -13.75
N VAL A 509 7.32 32.16 -13.18
CA VAL A 509 8.68 31.73 -13.60
C VAL A 509 8.90 30.24 -13.29
N ALA A 510 8.52 29.76 -12.11
CA ALA A 510 8.64 28.35 -11.75
C ALA A 510 7.86 27.45 -12.71
N VAL A 511 6.62 27.82 -13.03
CA VAL A 511 5.77 27.09 -13.99
C VAL A 511 6.37 27.15 -15.40
N GLY A 512 6.90 28.30 -15.82
CA GLY A 512 7.58 28.46 -17.11
C GLY A 512 8.79 27.54 -17.26
N VAL A 513 9.60 27.40 -16.19
CA VAL A 513 10.71 26.43 -16.15
C VAL A 513 10.16 25.00 -16.31
N CYS A 514 9.15 24.59 -15.54
CA CYS A 514 8.56 23.25 -15.63
C CYS A 514 8.01 22.96 -17.04
N TRP A 515 7.22 23.87 -17.59
CA TRP A 515 6.66 23.77 -18.94
C TRP A 515 7.75 23.60 -20.00
N SER A 516 8.82 24.42 -19.93
CA SER A 516 9.92 24.37 -20.91
C SER A 516 10.57 22.98 -21.01
N ARG A 517 10.62 22.21 -19.90
CA ARG A 517 11.28 20.89 -19.89
C ARG A 517 10.48 19.82 -20.62
N VAL A 518 9.16 19.88 -20.54
CA VAL A 518 8.28 18.98 -21.30
C VAL A 518 8.24 19.42 -22.75
N TYR A 519 8.09 20.73 -23.00
CA TYR A 519 8.01 21.30 -24.35
C TYR A 519 9.26 21.02 -25.20
N LEU A 520 10.46 21.17 -24.62
CA LEU A 520 11.74 20.92 -25.32
C LEU A 520 12.05 19.41 -25.49
N GLY A 521 11.18 18.51 -25.05
CA GLY A 521 11.36 17.06 -25.26
C GLY A 521 12.48 16.42 -24.46
N VAL A 522 12.86 17.04 -23.34
CA VAL A 522 14.01 16.61 -22.53
C VAL A 522 13.60 15.85 -21.28
N HIS A 523 12.33 15.92 -20.88
CA HIS A 523 11.75 15.25 -19.71
C HIS A 523 10.31 14.83 -19.95
N TRP A 524 9.91 13.73 -19.29
CA TRP A 524 8.50 13.35 -19.18
C TRP A 524 7.74 14.32 -18.27
N PRO A 525 6.43 14.53 -18.49
CA PRO A 525 5.58 15.31 -17.59
C PRO A 525 5.69 14.84 -16.12
N THR A 526 5.68 13.53 -15.87
CA THR A 526 5.86 12.94 -14.55
C THR A 526 7.21 13.31 -13.90
N ASP A 527 8.32 13.32 -14.65
CA ASP A 527 9.65 13.74 -14.15
C ASP A 527 9.63 15.18 -13.60
N VAL A 528 8.90 16.05 -14.30
CA VAL A 528 8.78 17.48 -13.98
C VAL A 528 7.90 17.68 -12.75
N ILE A 529 6.77 16.97 -12.67
CA ILE A 529 5.87 17.02 -11.52
C ILE A 529 6.59 16.49 -10.28
N ALA A 530 7.31 15.37 -10.39
CA ALA A 530 8.11 14.81 -9.31
C ALA A 530 9.17 15.80 -8.80
N GLY A 531 9.92 16.44 -9.72
CA GLY A 531 10.90 17.47 -9.35
C GLY A 531 10.28 18.67 -8.65
N ALA A 532 9.13 19.14 -9.14
CA ALA A 532 8.39 20.25 -8.53
C ALA A 532 7.88 19.92 -7.12
N LEU A 533 7.29 18.72 -6.94
CA LEU A 533 6.79 18.27 -5.64
C LEU A 533 7.91 18.09 -4.62
N ALA A 534 9.02 17.47 -5.02
CA ALA A 534 10.19 17.29 -4.17
C ALA A 534 10.77 18.64 -3.70
N ALA A 535 10.92 19.61 -4.61
CA ALA A 535 11.38 20.95 -4.28
C ALA A 535 10.40 21.71 -3.37
N ALA A 536 9.09 21.61 -3.63
CA ALA A 536 8.07 22.25 -2.82
C ALA A 536 8.02 21.70 -1.39
N ALA A 537 8.11 20.37 -1.23
CA ALA A 537 8.17 19.71 0.07
C ALA A 537 9.41 20.16 0.87
N TRP A 538 10.57 20.18 0.22
CA TRP A 538 11.83 20.62 0.84
C TRP A 538 11.80 22.11 1.22
N ALA A 539 11.29 22.97 0.34
CA ALA A 539 11.14 24.39 0.60
C ALA A 539 10.18 24.67 1.77
N ALA A 540 9.08 23.93 1.86
CA ALA A 540 8.15 24.01 2.99
C ALA A 540 8.84 23.63 4.30
N ALA A 541 9.60 22.53 4.34
CA ALA A 541 10.37 22.11 5.51
C ALA A 541 11.38 23.18 5.96
N CYS A 542 12.11 23.78 5.02
CA CYS A 542 13.06 24.85 5.31
C CYS A 542 12.37 26.12 5.83
N LEU A 543 11.22 26.51 5.27
CA LEU A 543 10.42 27.64 5.75
C LEU A 543 9.87 27.41 7.15
N MET A 544 9.47 26.18 7.45
CA MET A 544 9.02 25.78 8.77
C MET A 544 10.17 25.85 9.79
N ALA A 545 11.33 25.28 9.46
CA ALA A 545 12.52 25.36 10.32
C ALA A 545 12.92 26.81 10.59
N ARG A 546 12.88 27.68 9.56
CA ARG A 546 13.12 29.12 9.70
C ARG A 546 12.16 29.78 10.68
N ARG A 547 10.86 29.48 10.55
CA ARG A 547 9.83 30.07 11.41
C ARG A 547 9.97 29.58 12.85
N TYR A 548 10.21 28.30 13.06
CA TYR A 548 10.48 27.72 14.37
C TYR A 548 11.71 28.38 15.04
N ALA A 549 12.81 28.55 14.30
CA ALA A 549 13.99 29.24 14.80
C ALA A 549 13.71 30.71 15.15
N THR A 550 12.89 31.39 14.35
CA THR A 550 12.46 32.78 14.59
C THR A 550 11.59 32.91 15.85
N ASP A 551 10.73 31.94 16.12
CA ASP A 551 9.87 31.94 17.31
C ASP A 551 10.65 31.60 18.58
N ARG A 552 11.67 30.72 18.47
CA ARG A 552 12.54 30.34 19.58
C ARG A 552 13.46 31.48 20.03
N THR A 553 13.96 32.31 19.12
CA THR A 553 14.78 33.48 19.47
C THR A 553 13.98 34.61 20.12
N LYS A 554 12.64 34.61 19.98
CA LYS A 554 11.74 35.59 20.61
C LYS A 554 11.25 35.20 22.00
N ARG A 555 11.42 33.95 22.45
CA ARG A 555 11.02 33.54 23.80
C ARG A 555 12.06 34.06 24.82
N PRO A 556 11.64 34.75 25.90
CA PRO A 556 12.57 35.14 26.95
C PRO A 556 13.23 33.88 27.53
N ARG A 557 14.55 33.92 27.75
CA ARG A 557 15.23 32.88 28.53
C ARG A 557 14.57 32.88 29.91
N ALA A 558 13.97 31.75 30.30
CA ALA A 558 13.53 31.56 31.67
C ALA A 558 14.76 31.76 32.57
N ALA A 559 14.65 32.74 33.47
CA ALA A 559 15.67 33.07 34.46
C ALA A 559 15.62 32.05 35.61
#